data_AF-A0AB36SAE4-F1
#
_entry.id   AF-A0AB36SAE4-F1
#
_cell.length_a   1.000
_cell.length_b   1.000
_cell.length_c   1.000
_cell.angle_alpha   90.00
_cell.angle_beta   90.00
_cell.angle_gamma   90.00
#
_symmetry.space_group_name_H-M   'P 1'
#
loop_
_entity.id
_entity.type
_entity.pdbx_description
1 polymer ?
#
loop_
_entity_poly.entity_id
_entity_poly.type
_entity_poly.pdbx_seq_one_letter_code
_entity_poly.pdbx_strand_id
1 'polypeptide(L)'
;MSVEVDATEVYKALREVKANVQRVESPALRKAGEYAQEKLRQNTPYWDGTKSNGKRGSYMQEHAKDHVVTGSVKNGTIDIGYDKDVAWRMHFIEFGSIKQDPKGFVQKTQKQIEKQVTQIIADEVKRRLGL
;
A
#
# COMPACT_ATOMS: atom_id res chain seq x y z
N MET A 1 5.83 -7.99 -0.43
CA MET A 1 6.36 -6.61 -0.49
C MET A 1 5.19 -5.67 -0.46
N SER A 2 5.28 -4.64 0.37
CA SER A 2 4.16 -3.73 0.67
C SER A 2 4.67 -2.30 0.83
N VAL A 3 3.78 -1.35 0.60
CA VAL A 3 3.86 0.00 1.14
C VAL A 3 3.25 -0.06 2.54
N GLU A 4 4.05 0.28 3.55
CA GLU A 4 3.59 0.41 4.93
C GLU A 4 3.20 1.87 5.20
N VAL A 5 2.02 2.07 5.77
CA VAL A 5 1.59 3.37 6.30
C VAL A 5 1.70 3.30 7.82
N ASP A 6 2.69 4.00 8.37
CA ASP A 6 2.95 4.08 9.82
C ASP A 6 2.52 5.44 10.38
N ALA A 7 1.62 5.42 11.35
CA ALA A 7 1.21 6.60 12.12
C ALA A 7 1.28 6.37 13.63
N THR A 8 2.12 5.42 14.08
CA THR A 8 2.25 5.01 15.48
C THR A 8 2.52 6.19 16.42
N GLU A 9 3.42 7.10 16.04
CA GLU A 9 3.77 8.27 16.87
C GLU A 9 2.62 9.27 17.00
N VAL A 10 1.83 9.46 15.94
CA VAL A 10 0.62 10.30 15.96
C VAL A 10 -0.40 9.71 16.94
N TYR A 11 -0.59 8.39 16.92
CA TYR A 11 -1.54 7.73 17.80
C TYR A 11 -1.07 7.64 19.25
N LYS A 12 0.24 7.55 19.52
CA LYS A 12 0.78 7.69 20.88
C LYS A 12 0.42 9.04 21.49
N ALA A 13 0.69 10.13 20.78
CA ALA A 13 0.36 11.48 21.24
C ALA A 13 -1.16 11.65 21.50
N LEU A 14 -2.01 11.06 20.64
CA LEU A 14 -3.47 11.12 20.84
C LEU A 14 -3.96 10.29 22.04
N ARG A 15 -3.27 9.19 22.39
CA ARG A 15 -3.61 8.36 23.56
C ARG A 15 -3.30 9.08 24.86
N GLU A 16 -2.22 9.86 24.89
CA GLU A 16 -1.85 10.70 26.04
C GLU A 16 -2.93 11.76 26.33
N VAL A 17 -3.62 12.25 25.30
CA VAL A 17 -4.71 13.24 25.43
C VAL A 17 -6.08 12.59 25.76
N LYS A 18 -6.13 11.29 26.10
CA LYS A 18 -7.35 10.52 26.40
C LYS A 18 -8.44 10.59 25.32
N ALA A 19 -8.09 10.89 24.08
CA ALA A 19 -9.02 10.79 22.97
C ALA A 19 -9.40 9.31 22.75
N ASN A 20 -10.59 9.03 22.21
CA ASN A 20 -11.01 7.67 21.82
C ASN A 20 -10.24 7.20 20.56
N VAL A 21 -8.92 7.01 20.71
CA VAL A 21 -7.96 6.86 19.60
C VAL A 21 -8.33 5.69 18.70
N GLN A 22 -8.73 4.54 19.25
CA GLN A 22 -9.11 3.37 18.43
C GLN A 22 -10.28 3.64 17.47
N ARG A 23 -11.27 4.48 17.84
CA ARG A 23 -12.41 4.83 16.95
C ARG A 23 -11.98 5.74 15.80
N VAL A 24 -10.85 6.41 15.94
CA VAL A 24 -10.33 7.40 14.99
C VAL A 24 -9.20 6.82 14.13
N GLU A 25 -8.38 5.97 14.73
CA GLU A 25 -7.20 5.33 14.15
C GLU A 25 -7.55 4.40 12.99
N SER A 26 -8.43 3.41 13.21
CA SER A 26 -8.75 2.45 12.15
C SER A 26 -9.33 3.08 10.87
N PRO A 27 -10.28 4.04 10.96
CA PRO A 27 -10.80 4.68 9.76
C PRO A 27 -9.81 5.63 9.07
N ALA A 28 -8.96 6.32 9.83
CA ALA A 28 -7.89 7.17 9.28
C ALA A 28 -6.86 6.34 8.49
N LEU A 29 -6.40 5.23 9.08
CA LEU A 29 -5.50 4.31 8.41
C LEU A 29 -6.15 3.65 7.19
N ARG A 30 -7.43 3.26 7.26
CA ARG A 30 -8.14 2.71 6.08
C ARG A 30 -8.22 3.69 4.94
N LYS A 31 -8.57 4.95 5.20
CA LYS A 31 -8.66 6.00 4.18
C LYS A 31 -7.29 6.32 3.57
N ALA A 32 -6.25 6.38 4.39
CA ALA A 32 -4.89 6.51 3.92
C ALA A 32 -4.43 5.29 3.10
N GLY A 33 -4.84 4.09 3.52
CA GLY A 33 -4.59 2.84 2.83
C GLY A 33 -5.26 2.75 1.46
N GLU A 34 -6.50 3.23 1.32
CA GLU A 34 -7.18 3.34 0.01
C GLU A 34 -6.41 4.23 -0.97
N TYR A 35 -5.89 5.37 -0.49
CA TYR A 35 -5.05 6.25 -1.30
C TYR A 35 -3.73 5.57 -1.71
N ALA A 36 -3.08 4.90 -0.75
CA ALA A 36 -1.85 4.16 -0.99
C ALA A 36 -2.07 2.98 -1.97
N GLN A 37 -3.19 2.27 -1.86
CA GLN A 37 -3.59 1.18 -2.74
C GLN A 37 -3.74 1.66 -4.18
N GLU A 38 -4.45 2.76 -4.38
CA GLU A 38 -4.63 3.33 -5.72
C GLU A 38 -3.29 3.79 -6.33
N LYS A 39 -2.42 4.40 -5.53
CA LYS A 39 -1.10 4.85 -5.99
C LYS A 39 -0.18 3.69 -6.32
N LEU A 40 -0.17 2.64 -5.49
CA LEU A 40 0.59 1.43 -5.77
C LEU A 40 0.08 0.75 -7.03
N ARG A 41 -1.24 0.69 -7.23
CA ARG A 41 -1.86 0.17 -8.46
C ARG A 41 -1.42 0.93 -9.71
N GLN A 42 -1.45 2.26 -9.66
CA GLN A 42 -1.03 3.14 -10.77
C GLN A 42 0.46 2.97 -11.11
N ASN A 43 1.31 2.85 -10.08
CA ASN A 43 2.75 2.72 -10.24
C ASN A 43 3.21 1.28 -10.49
N THR A 44 2.31 0.30 -10.40
CA THR A 44 2.62 -1.11 -10.69
C THR A 44 3.03 -1.24 -12.15
N PRO A 45 4.19 -1.84 -12.46
CA PRO A 45 4.61 -2.06 -13.83
C PRO A 45 3.56 -2.82 -14.64
N TYR A 46 3.23 -2.29 -15.81
CA TYR A 46 2.22 -2.83 -16.70
C TYR A 46 2.85 -3.20 -18.04
N TRP A 47 2.50 -4.37 -18.56
CA TRP A 47 2.87 -4.82 -19.90
C TRP A 47 1.64 -4.76 -20.81
N ASP A 48 1.70 -3.94 -21.86
CA ASP A 48 0.62 -3.71 -22.83
C ASP A 48 0.78 -4.50 -24.14
N GLY A 49 1.89 -5.22 -24.31
CA GLY A 49 2.15 -6.05 -25.49
C GLY A 49 1.36 -7.36 -25.52
N THR A 50 1.49 -8.10 -26.62
CA THR A 50 0.81 -9.39 -26.83
C THR A 50 1.26 -10.41 -25.78
N LYS A 51 0.33 -10.85 -24.92
CA LYS A 51 0.58 -11.92 -23.96
C LYS A 51 0.51 -13.25 -24.70
N SER A 52 1.61 -13.98 -24.72
CA SER A 52 1.60 -15.40 -25.12
C SER A 52 1.43 -16.27 -23.89
N ASN A 53 0.46 -17.19 -23.93
CA ASN A 53 0.30 -18.16 -22.84
C ASN A 53 1.46 -19.16 -22.76
N GLY A 54 2.29 -19.30 -23.80
CA GLY A 54 3.37 -20.28 -23.82
C GLY A 54 2.90 -21.65 -23.28
N LYS A 55 3.67 -22.26 -22.38
CA LYS A 55 3.30 -23.48 -21.64
C LYS A 55 2.56 -23.22 -20.30
N ARG A 56 2.15 -21.98 -20.03
CA ARG A 56 1.66 -21.53 -18.70
C ARG A 56 0.15 -21.21 -18.79
N GLY A 57 -0.55 -21.36 -17.67
CA GLY A 57 -2.01 -21.22 -17.61
C GLY A 57 -2.50 -19.77 -17.74
N SER A 58 -3.81 -19.62 -17.97
CA SER A 58 -4.51 -18.33 -18.13
C SER A 58 -4.32 -17.35 -16.96
N TYR A 59 -4.05 -17.86 -15.75
CA TYR A 59 -3.75 -17.03 -14.56
C TYR A 59 -2.51 -16.13 -14.74
N MET A 60 -1.63 -16.41 -15.71
CA MET A 60 -0.51 -15.52 -16.05
C MET A 60 -0.92 -14.31 -16.89
N GLN A 61 -2.17 -14.27 -17.39
CA GLN A 61 -2.72 -13.12 -18.10
C GLN A 61 -3.18 -12.02 -17.15
N GLU A 62 -3.37 -12.29 -15.86
CA GLU A 62 -3.83 -11.26 -14.93
C GLU A 62 -2.69 -10.28 -14.58
N HIS A 63 -3.02 -8.99 -14.58
CA HIS A 63 -2.04 -7.95 -14.27
C HIS A 63 -1.92 -7.78 -12.77
N ALA A 64 -0.69 -7.68 -12.26
CA ALA A 64 -0.47 -7.50 -10.83
C ALA A 64 -1.16 -6.26 -10.24
N LYS A 65 -1.45 -5.24 -11.05
CA LYS A 65 -2.20 -4.04 -10.62
C LYS A 65 -3.63 -4.39 -10.13
N ASP A 66 -4.22 -5.47 -10.65
CA ASP A 66 -5.56 -5.91 -10.30
C ASP A 66 -5.58 -6.72 -8.99
N HIS A 67 -4.39 -7.04 -8.46
CA HIS A 67 -4.17 -7.82 -7.24
C HIS A 67 -3.58 -6.99 -6.10
N VAL A 68 -3.64 -5.65 -6.20
CA VAL A 68 -3.22 -4.78 -5.11
C VAL A 68 -4.31 -4.80 -4.03
N VAL A 69 -3.96 -5.25 -2.83
CA VAL A 69 -4.87 -5.46 -1.71
C VAL A 69 -4.43 -4.69 -0.47
N THR A 70 -5.41 -4.37 0.36
CA THR A 70 -5.21 -3.69 1.64
C THR A 70 -5.34 -4.71 2.77
N GLY A 71 -4.34 -4.74 3.65
CA GLY A 71 -4.31 -5.59 4.84
C GLY A 71 -5.23 -5.11 5.95
N SER A 72 -5.20 -5.83 7.07
CA SER A 72 -5.88 -5.38 8.29
C SER A 72 -5.05 -4.34 9.02
N VAL A 73 -5.73 -3.33 9.59
CA VAL A 73 -5.09 -2.38 10.51
C VAL A 73 -4.62 -3.14 11.76
N LYS A 74 -3.34 -3.02 12.11
CA LYS A 74 -2.75 -3.62 13.31
C LYS A 74 -1.76 -2.65 13.91
N ASN A 75 -1.86 -2.40 15.22
CA ASN A 75 -0.89 -1.61 15.98
C ASN A 75 -0.55 -0.23 15.38
N GLY A 76 -1.51 0.46 14.76
CA GLY A 76 -1.28 1.79 14.17
C GLY A 76 -0.68 1.77 12.77
N THR A 77 -0.54 0.59 12.16
CA THR A 77 -0.08 0.42 10.79
C THR A 77 -1.13 -0.29 9.94
N ILE A 78 -1.05 -0.05 8.63
CA ILE A 78 -1.80 -0.78 7.61
C ILE A 78 -0.86 -1.09 6.45
N ASP A 79 -0.86 -2.35 6.03
CA ASP A 79 -0.05 -2.83 4.91
C ASP A 79 -0.84 -2.80 3.61
N ILE A 80 -0.25 -2.22 2.57
CA ILE A 80 -0.80 -2.21 1.22
C ILE A 80 0.17 -2.95 0.32
N GLY A 81 -0.27 -4.00 -0.32
CA GLY A 81 0.63 -4.83 -1.12
C GLY A 81 -0.10 -5.65 -2.15
N TYR A 82 0.48 -6.80 -2.49
CA TYR A 82 -0.10 -7.72 -3.45
C TYR A 82 -0.63 -8.95 -2.75
N ASP A 83 -1.68 -9.55 -3.30
CA ASP A 83 -2.17 -10.85 -2.82
C ASP A 83 -1.14 -11.97 -3.04
N LYS A 84 -1.42 -13.14 -2.47
CA LYS A 84 -0.54 -14.31 -2.52
C LYS A 84 -0.28 -14.81 -3.95
N ASP A 85 -1.17 -14.53 -4.90
CA ASP A 85 -1.11 -15.08 -6.24
C ASP A 85 -0.03 -14.35 -7.06
N VAL A 86 0.18 -13.06 -6.79
CA VAL A 86 1.17 -12.24 -7.51
C VAL A 86 2.32 -11.72 -6.64
N ALA A 87 2.22 -11.74 -5.32
CA ALA A 87 3.24 -11.16 -4.42
C ALA A 87 4.66 -11.72 -4.66
N TRP A 88 4.77 -13.03 -4.92
CA TRP A 88 6.06 -13.68 -5.16
C TRP A 88 6.76 -13.16 -6.43
N ARG A 89 6.02 -12.91 -7.52
CA ARG A 89 6.59 -12.38 -8.77
C ARG A 89 6.95 -10.91 -8.66
N MET A 90 6.21 -10.14 -7.85
CA MET A 90 6.51 -8.72 -7.62
C MET A 90 7.84 -8.49 -6.92
N HIS A 91 8.29 -9.44 -6.09
CA HIS A 91 9.61 -9.37 -5.46
C HIS A 91 10.74 -9.26 -6.51
N PHE A 92 10.70 -10.06 -7.57
CA PHE A 92 11.68 -10.01 -8.64
C PHE A 92 11.61 -8.73 -9.47
N ILE A 93 10.43 -8.13 -9.60
CA ILE A 93 10.28 -6.87 -10.33
C ILE A 93 10.82 -5.70 -9.52
N GLU A 94 10.60 -5.69 -8.20
CA GLU A 94 11.16 -4.65 -7.34
C GLU A 94 12.68 -4.72 -7.28
N PHE A 95 13.23 -5.86 -6.89
CA PHE A 95 14.65 -6.01 -6.56
C PHE A 95 15.51 -6.51 -7.72
N GLY A 96 14.89 -6.89 -8.82
CA GLY A 96 15.57 -7.44 -9.97
C GLY A 96 15.93 -8.91 -9.79
N SER A 97 16.66 -9.40 -10.78
CA SER A 97 17.26 -10.73 -10.84
C SER A 97 18.57 -10.64 -11.63
N ILE A 98 19.28 -11.76 -11.78
CA ILE A 98 20.50 -11.84 -12.61
C ILE A 98 20.29 -11.30 -14.04
N LYS A 99 19.06 -11.40 -14.57
CA LYS A 99 18.72 -11.03 -15.96
C LYS A 99 17.81 -9.80 -16.10
N GLN A 100 17.46 -9.14 -15.01
CA GLN A 100 16.51 -8.02 -15.03
C GLN A 100 16.84 -7.03 -13.92
N ASP A 101 16.99 -5.75 -14.27
CA ASP A 101 17.25 -4.70 -13.29
C ASP A 101 16.05 -4.42 -12.35
N PRO A 102 16.31 -4.04 -11.09
CA PRO A 102 15.28 -3.61 -10.14
C PRO A 102 14.50 -2.40 -10.66
N LYS A 103 13.17 -2.42 -10.50
CA LYS A 103 12.33 -1.26 -10.79
C LYS A 103 12.12 -0.35 -9.58
N GLY A 104 12.20 -0.89 -8.36
CA GLY A 104 12.04 -0.11 -7.12
C GLY A 104 10.71 0.65 -7.02
N PHE A 105 9.65 0.14 -7.64
CA PHE A 105 8.39 0.87 -7.80
C PHE A 105 7.59 0.94 -6.49
N VAL A 106 7.72 -0.05 -5.59
CA VAL A 106 7.10 0.00 -4.25
C VAL A 106 7.76 1.09 -3.42
N GLN A 107 9.09 1.08 -3.34
CA GLN A 107 9.85 2.09 -2.60
C GLN A 107 9.62 3.51 -3.15
N LYS A 108 9.58 3.66 -4.48
CA LYS A 108 9.25 4.95 -5.12
C LYS A 108 7.84 5.40 -4.77
N THR A 109 6.87 4.48 -4.77
CA THR A 109 5.48 4.79 -4.39
C THR A 109 5.41 5.25 -2.94
N GLN A 110 6.06 4.55 -2.01
CA GLN A 110 6.08 4.92 -0.59
C GLN A 110 6.61 6.35 -0.40
N LYS A 111 7.76 6.67 -1.01
CA LYS A 111 8.33 8.04 -0.97
C LYS A 111 7.42 9.08 -1.61
N GLN A 112 6.75 8.74 -2.71
CA GLN A 112 5.85 9.65 -3.41
C GLN A 112 4.62 10.03 -2.57
N ILE A 113 4.06 9.06 -1.83
CA ILE A 113 2.78 9.25 -1.14
C ILE A 113 2.93 9.70 0.32
N GLU A 114 4.12 9.60 0.90
CA GLU A 114 4.40 9.83 2.32
C GLU A 114 3.74 11.09 2.88
N LYS A 115 3.96 12.23 2.24
CA LYS A 115 3.37 13.52 2.65
C LYS A 115 1.85 13.51 2.57
N GLN A 116 1.29 12.95 1.50
CA GLN A 116 -0.16 12.95 1.27
C GLN A 116 -0.87 12.00 2.23
N VAL A 117 -0.29 10.84 2.49
CA VAL A 117 -0.77 9.86 3.47
C VAL A 117 -0.79 10.47 4.87
N THR A 118 0.29 11.14 5.27
CA THR A 118 0.39 11.85 6.55
C THR A 118 -0.72 12.90 6.68
N GLN A 119 -0.95 13.68 5.62
CA GLN A 119 -2.01 14.69 5.59
C GLN A 119 -3.40 14.06 5.71
N ILE A 120 -3.68 12.99 4.97
CA ILE A 120 -4.97 12.27 5.03
C ILE A 120 -5.25 11.75 6.44
N ILE A 121 -4.24 11.19 7.10
CA ILE A 121 -4.37 10.71 8.48
C ILE A 121 -4.66 11.87 9.42
N ALA A 122 -3.90 12.97 9.33
CA ALA A 122 -4.10 14.15 10.17
C ALA A 122 -5.49 14.77 10.00
N ASP A 123 -5.95 14.93 8.76
CA ASP A 123 -7.26 15.51 8.46
C ASP A 123 -8.40 14.61 8.93
N GLU A 124 -8.27 13.29 8.75
CA GLU A 124 -9.27 12.33 9.20
C GLU A 124 -9.32 12.22 10.73
N VAL A 125 -8.17 12.35 11.39
CA VAL A 125 -8.08 12.43 12.85
C VAL A 125 -8.78 13.69 13.37
N LYS A 126 -8.41 14.87 12.86
CA LYS A 126 -9.01 16.16 13.25
C LYS A 126 -10.53 16.14 13.10
N ARG A 127 -11.00 15.75 11.92
CA ARG A 127 -12.44 15.63 11.59
C ARG A 127 -13.20 14.78 12.60
N ARG A 128 -12.62 13.67 13.06
CA ARG A 128 -13.30 12.74 13.98
C ARG A 128 -13.18 13.15 15.44
N LEU A 129 -12.18 13.95 15.78
CA LEU A 129 -12.03 14.54 17.11
C LEU A 129 -12.81 15.86 17.27
N GLY A 130 -13.39 16.38 16.19
CA GLY A 130 -14.12 17.65 16.21
C GLY A 130 -13.21 18.87 16.34
N LEU A 131 -11.97 18.74 15.87
CA LEU A 131 -10.94 19.78 15.80
C LEU A 131 -10.85 20.33 14.37
#